data_AF-A0ABC9WKY0-F1
#
_entry.id   AF-A0ABC9WKY0-F1
#
_cell.length_a   1.000
_cell.length_b   1.000
_cell.length_c   1.000
_cell.angle_alpha   90.00
_cell.angle_beta   90.00
_cell.angle_gamma   90.00
#
_symmetry.space_group_name_H-M   'P 1'
#
loop_
_entity.id
_entity.type
_entity.pdbx_description
1 polymer ?
#
loop_
_entity_poly.entity_id
_entity_poly.type
_entity_poly.pdbx_seq_one_letter_code
_entity_poly.pdbx_strand_id
1 'polypeptide(L)'
;MINSWRSKEGSQQNCHLGSQWADFGLFRRLVDRVPWEAVLKGKGVQEGWAFFKKEIKAQKQTISMCQKDRLVGKKTSLAEQTASSGTQEKKKKRRVYGIWKKGQATQEDYKDVIRLCREKIRRAKAQLELNLAAAVKDNKKCFCKYINNKRRAKENLHSLLDAGGNIVTKNEEKAEILNAFFASVFGSQTSCSPGTQGPELEDRDREQNEAPISQGEMVIDHLDHLDTHKSMGLDEIHPRVLRELVEVLTKPLSIIYQQSWLTREVPVDWKLANVMPIYKKGQKKDLGNHRPVSLTSVQGKVAEQIILSAIVQHVCTGQPGDQTQSA
;
A
#
# COMPACT_ATOMS: atom_id res chain seq x y z
N MET A 1 20.91 -4.40 -10.04
CA MET A 1 21.54 -4.57 -8.72
C MET A 1 20.64 -3.96 -7.65
N ILE A 2 20.03 -4.77 -6.79
CA ILE A 2 19.22 -4.34 -5.63
C ILE A 2 19.89 -4.99 -4.40
N ASN A 3 20.92 -4.35 -3.86
CA ASN A 3 21.76 -4.95 -2.82
C ASN A 3 21.77 -4.08 -1.55
N SER A 4 20.64 -4.01 -0.84
CA SER A 4 20.62 -3.74 0.62
C SER A 4 19.21 -3.95 1.17
N TRP A 5 19.06 -4.84 2.15
CA TRP A 5 17.80 -5.17 2.81
C TRP A 5 17.91 -4.83 4.29
N ARG A 6 16.89 -4.19 4.86
CA ARG A 6 16.83 -3.90 6.31
C ARG A 6 15.52 -4.45 6.87
N SER A 7 15.60 -5.33 7.87
CA SER A 7 14.43 -5.73 8.65
C SER A 7 13.84 -4.48 9.32
N LYS A 8 12.58 -4.17 9.06
CA LYS A 8 11.83 -3.22 9.87
C LYS A 8 11.09 -4.03 10.95
N GLU A 9 11.60 -3.98 12.18
CA GLU A 9 10.74 -4.16 13.34
C GLU A 9 9.72 -3.03 13.34
N GLY A 10 8.47 -3.40 13.19
CA GLY A 10 7.39 -2.46 13.05
C GLY A 10 6.33 -3.08 12.20
N SER A 11 5.23 -3.47 12.85
CA SER A 11 3.99 -3.79 12.16
C SER A 11 3.80 -2.79 11.03
N GLN A 12 3.96 -3.24 9.78
CA GLN A 12 3.29 -2.60 8.66
C GLN A 12 1.82 -2.72 9.00
N GLN A 13 1.37 -1.73 9.73
CA GLN A 13 -0.01 -1.41 9.92
C GLN A 13 -0.45 -1.14 8.48
N ASN A 14 -0.99 -2.17 7.84
CA ASN A 14 -2.02 -2.02 6.82
C ASN A 14 -3.15 -1.29 7.54
N CYS A 15 -2.92 -0.01 7.81
CA CYS A 15 -3.91 0.98 8.07
C CYS A 15 -4.68 0.96 6.77
N HIS A 16 -5.71 0.12 6.72
CA HIS A 16 -6.88 0.39 5.92
C HIS A 16 -7.39 1.72 6.47
N LEU A 17 -6.76 2.79 5.99
CA LEU A 17 -6.92 4.14 6.47
C LEU A 17 -8.40 4.37 6.34
N GLY A 18 -9.06 4.54 7.49
CA GLY A 18 -10.42 5.03 7.53
C GLY A 18 -10.41 6.50 7.12
N SER A 19 -9.91 6.80 5.91
CA SER A 19 -9.79 8.12 5.31
C SER A 19 -11.13 8.60 4.76
N GLN A 20 -12.20 8.25 5.46
CA GLN A 20 -13.54 8.80 5.23
C GLN A 20 -13.72 10.13 6.00
N TRP A 21 -12.62 10.66 6.58
CA TRP A 21 -12.61 11.75 7.57
C TRP A 21 -11.34 12.62 7.45
N ALA A 22 -10.70 12.69 6.28
CA ALA A 22 -9.64 13.65 6.01
C ALA A 22 -10.23 14.82 5.20
N ASP A 23 -9.92 16.06 5.58
CA ASP A 23 -10.33 17.23 4.82
C ASP A 23 -9.43 17.38 3.59
N PHE A 24 -9.77 16.65 2.53
CA PHE A 24 -9.06 16.72 1.26
C PHE A 24 -9.20 18.08 0.57
N GLY A 25 -10.23 18.88 0.89
CA GLY A 25 -10.39 20.22 0.37
C GLY A 25 -9.36 21.19 0.96
N LEU A 26 -9.13 21.12 2.28
CA LEU A 26 -8.01 21.83 2.90
C LEU A 26 -6.66 21.32 2.38
N PHE A 27 -6.50 20.00 2.24
CA PHE A 27 -5.27 19.43 1.70
C PHE A 27 -4.95 19.95 0.30
N ARG A 28 -5.94 19.94 -0.58
CA ARG A 28 -5.80 20.45 -1.95
C ARG A 28 -5.35 21.91 -1.95
N ARG A 29 -6.01 22.77 -1.18
CA ARG A 29 -5.65 24.19 -1.06
C ARG A 29 -4.23 24.42 -0.52
N LEU A 30 -3.75 23.58 0.40
CA LEU A 30 -2.40 23.70 0.95
C LEU A 30 -1.34 23.29 -0.09
N VAL A 31 -1.59 22.20 -0.81
CA VAL A 31 -0.69 21.68 -1.85
C VAL A 31 -0.67 22.59 -3.09
N ASP A 32 -1.81 23.19 -3.43
CA ASP A 32 -1.96 24.12 -4.57
C ASP A 32 -1.19 25.44 -4.37
N ARG A 33 -1.04 25.89 -3.11
CA ARG A 33 -0.27 27.11 -2.77
C ARG A 33 1.23 26.97 -3.02
N VAL A 34 1.74 25.76 -3.19
CA VAL A 34 3.16 25.52 -3.40
C VAL A 34 3.50 25.88 -4.85
N PRO A 35 4.45 26.81 -5.10
CA PRO A 35 4.83 27.19 -6.45
C PRO A 35 5.74 26.11 -7.06
N TRP A 36 5.15 24.99 -7.48
CA TRP A 36 5.86 23.78 -7.90
C TRP A 36 6.89 24.02 -9.01
N GLU A 37 6.58 24.87 -10.00
CA GLU A 37 7.53 25.22 -11.07
C GLU A 37 8.76 25.92 -10.51
N ALA A 38 8.57 26.97 -9.71
CA ALA A 38 9.69 27.74 -9.16
C ALA A 38 10.57 26.89 -8.24
N VAL A 39 9.95 26.00 -7.46
CA VAL A 39 10.67 25.18 -6.48
C VAL A 39 11.38 23.99 -7.13
N LEU A 40 10.80 23.39 -8.17
CA LEU A 40 11.40 22.26 -8.88
C LEU A 40 12.37 22.69 -9.99
N LYS A 41 12.33 23.97 -10.41
CA LYS A 41 13.27 24.52 -11.40
C LYS A 41 14.70 24.42 -10.89
N GLY A 42 15.58 23.83 -11.71
CA GLY A 42 17.00 23.68 -11.41
C GLY A 42 17.35 22.62 -10.35
N LYS A 43 16.36 21.91 -9.79
CA LYS A 43 16.62 20.75 -8.90
C LYS A 43 16.85 19.49 -9.72
N GLY A 44 17.78 18.65 -9.26
CA GLY A 44 17.92 17.29 -9.77
C GLY A 44 16.71 16.41 -9.41
N VAL A 45 16.53 15.29 -10.10
CA VAL A 45 15.36 14.40 -9.97
C VAL A 45 15.18 13.92 -8.52
N GLN A 46 16.27 13.50 -7.88
CA GLN A 46 16.23 13.02 -6.49
C GLN A 46 15.91 14.14 -5.49
N GLU A 47 16.43 15.35 -5.71
CA GLU A 47 16.15 16.51 -4.85
C GLU A 47 14.71 17.00 -5.01
N GLY A 48 14.21 17.06 -6.25
CA GLY A 48 12.82 17.40 -6.55
C GLY A 48 11.86 16.40 -5.94
N TRP A 49 12.14 15.11 -6.05
CA TRP A 49 11.37 14.04 -5.41
C TRP A 49 11.39 14.13 -3.88
N ALA A 50 12.55 14.38 -3.28
CA ALA A 50 12.67 14.54 -1.83
C ALA A 50 11.86 15.74 -1.33
N PHE A 51 11.89 16.87 -2.06
CA PHE A 51 11.09 18.04 -1.75
C PHE A 51 9.59 17.72 -1.84
N PHE A 52 9.15 17.13 -2.94
CA PHE A 52 7.77 16.70 -3.15
C PHE A 52 7.25 15.84 -1.99
N LYS A 53 7.98 14.77 -1.63
CA LYS A 53 7.60 13.91 -0.50
C LYS A 53 7.51 14.66 0.83
N LYS A 54 8.49 15.52 1.10
CA LYS A 54 8.55 16.30 2.34
C LYS A 54 7.31 17.18 2.47
N GLU A 55 6.93 17.85 1.40
CA GLU A 55 5.77 18.73 1.35
C GLU A 55 4.46 17.95 1.58
N ILE A 56 4.25 16.85 0.84
CA ILE A 56 3.06 16.00 1.02
C ILE A 56 2.99 15.43 2.44
N LYS A 57 4.13 15.04 3.02
CA LYS A 57 4.19 14.54 4.40
C LYS A 57 3.90 15.63 5.43
N ALA A 58 4.44 16.83 5.25
CA ALA A 58 4.18 17.97 6.13
C ALA A 58 2.69 18.34 6.12
N GLN A 59 2.10 18.48 4.94
CA GLN A 59 0.68 18.83 4.82
C GLN A 59 -0.24 17.71 5.35
N LYS A 60 0.13 16.44 5.15
CA LYS A 60 -0.57 15.30 5.75
C LYS A 60 -0.54 15.30 7.28
N GLN A 61 0.53 15.80 7.91
CA GLN A 61 0.62 15.92 9.37
C GLN A 61 -0.24 17.06 9.91
N THR A 62 -0.35 18.16 9.16
CA THR A 62 -1.23 19.29 9.47
C THR A 62 -2.71 18.89 9.48
N ILE A 63 -3.08 17.92 8.64
CA ILE A 63 -4.44 17.39 8.56
C ILE A 63 -4.57 16.25 9.57
N SER A 64 -5.25 16.49 10.70
CA SER A 64 -5.47 15.49 11.75
C SER A 64 -6.11 14.20 11.18
N MET A 65 -5.28 13.20 10.92
CA MET A 65 -5.73 11.87 10.50
C MET A 65 -6.21 11.11 11.73
N CYS A 66 -7.53 10.86 11.83
CA CYS A 66 -8.06 9.94 12.82
C CYS A 66 -7.53 8.52 12.57
N GLN A 67 -6.47 8.14 13.29
CA GLN A 67 -5.98 6.76 13.28
C GLN A 67 -7.04 5.87 13.92
N LYS A 68 -7.51 4.89 13.14
CA LYS A 68 -8.45 3.88 13.61
C LYS A 68 -7.65 2.68 14.09
N ASP A 69 -7.63 2.44 15.40
CA ASP A 69 -7.31 1.12 15.92
C ASP A 69 -8.43 0.16 15.54
N ARG A 70 -8.25 -0.59 14.45
CA ARG A 70 -9.11 -1.74 14.15
C ARG A 70 -8.64 -2.93 14.99
N LEU A 71 -9.33 -3.17 16.11
CA LEU A 71 -9.52 -4.53 16.60
C LEU A 71 -10.40 -5.27 15.58
N VAL A 72 -9.78 -5.93 14.60
CA VAL A 72 -10.47 -6.77 13.61
C VAL A 72 -10.99 -8.03 14.32
N GLY A 73 -12.22 -7.98 14.81
CA GLY A 73 -12.98 -9.18 15.16
C GLY A 73 -13.81 -9.61 13.96
N LYS A 74 -13.51 -10.78 13.38
CA LYS A 74 -14.38 -11.44 12.38
C LYS A 74 -15.79 -11.56 12.96
N LYS A 75 -16.79 -11.02 12.24
CA LYS A 75 -18.21 -11.25 12.53
C LYS A 75 -18.54 -12.71 12.20
N THR A 76 -18.98 -13.45 13.19
CA THR A 76 -19.60 -14.77 13.04
C THR A 76 -21.12 -14.61 13.15
N SER A 77 -21.87 -15.23 12.25
CA SER A 77 -23.33 -15.06 12.06
C SER A 77 -24.20 -15.35 13.29
N LEU A 78 -23.72 -16.10 14.28
CA LEU A 78 -24.50 -16.46 15.47
C LEU A 78 -24.55 -15.36 16.55
N ALA A 79 -24.54 -14.09 16.16
CA ALA A 79 -24.47 -12.96 17.07
C ALA A 79 -25.55 -11.91 16.80
N GLU A 80 -26.58 -12.20 16.02
CA GLU A 80 -27.47 -11.15 15.51
C GLU A 80 -28.42 -10.58 16.57
N GLN A 81 -28.74 -11.32 17.63
CA GLN A 81 -29.68 -10.84 18.65
C GLN A 81 -29.00 -10.17 19.86
N THR A 82 -27.88 -10.70 20.37
CA THR A 82 -27.12 -10.08 21.49
C THR A 82 -26.05 -9.08 21.03
N ALA A 83 -25.57 -9.15 19.78
CA ALA A 83 -24.67 -8.13 19.25
C ALA A 83 -25.40 -6.86 18.81
N SER A 84 -26.73 -6.84 18.74
CA SER A 84 -27.49 -5.62 18.43
C SER A 84 -27.23 -4.53 19.49
N SER A 85 -27.36 -4.89 20.77
CA SER A 85 -27.09 -3.99 21.91
C SER A 85 -25.63 -3.52 21.95
N GLY A 86 -24.66 -4.44 21.85
CA GLY A 86 -23.24 -4.08 21.85
C GLY A 86 -22.79 -3.29 20.60
N THR A 87 -23.43 -3.50 19.45
CA THR A 87 -23.16 -2.76 18.22
C THR A 87 -23.78 -1.37 18.26
N GLN A 88 -24.97 -1.23 18.85
CA GLN A 88 -25.63 0.06 19.07
C GLN A 88 -24.81 0.93 20.03
N GLU A 89 -24.30 0.38 21.13
CA GLU A 89 -23.45 1.13 22.06
C GLU A 89 -22.09 1.51 21.44
N LYS A 90 -21.53 0.66 20.57
CA LYS A 90 -20.35 1.03 19.75
C LYS A 90 -20.65 2.17 18.77
N LYS A 91 -21.84 2.20 18.16
CA LYS A 91 -22.29 3.31 17.30
C LYS A 91 -22.52 4.58 18.12
N LYS A 92 -23.13 4.49 19.30
CA LYS A 92 -23.34 5.60 20.24
C LYS A 92 -22.01 6.23 20.65
N LYS A 93 -21.05 5.41 21.07
CA LYS A 93 -19.67 5.85 21.37
C LYS A 93 -19.02 6.63 20.21
N ARG A 94 -19.23 6.21 18.96
CA ARG A 94 -18.71 6.94 17.77
C ARG A 94 -19.41 8.28 17.57
N ARG A 95 -20.74 8.33 17.74
CA ARG A 95 -21.52 9.57 17.62
C ARG A 95 -21.08 10.61 18.65
N VAL A 96 -20.97 10.20 19.92
CA VAL A 96 -20.60 11.11 21.01
C VAL A 96 -19.16 11.60 20.88
N TYR A 97 -18.24 10.75 20.41
CA TYR A 97 -16.88 11.20 20.06
C TYR A 97 -16.89 12.31 19.00
N GLY A 98 -17.74 12.18 17.96
CA GLY A 98 -17.88 13.21 16.93
C GLY A 98 -18.45 14.53 17.46
N ILE A 99 -19.40 14.48 18.38
CA ILE A 99 -20.01 15.68 19.01
C ILE A 99 -18.99 16.39 19.92
N TRP A 100 -18.31 15.64 20.79
CA TRP A 100 -17.24 16.18 21.65
C TRP A 100 -16.10 16.79 20.82
N LYS A 101 -15.70 16.13 19.74
CA LYS A 101 -14.61 16.63 18.86
C LYS A 101 -14.97 17.94 18.14
N LYS A 102 -16.25 18.20 17.91
CA LYS A 102 -16.76 19.46 17.34
C LYS A 102 -16.90 20.60 18.37
N GLY A 103 -16.50 20.37 19.62
CA GLY A 103 -16.67 21.34 20.71
C GLY A 103 -18.12 21.50 21.19
N GLN A 104 -19.02 20.61 20.76
CA GLN A 104 -20.46 20.69 21.06
C GLN A 104 -20.87 19.97 22.35
N ALA A 105 -19.92 19.39 23.08
CA ALA A 105 -20.15 18.71 24.36
C ALA A 105 -18.95 18.90 25.29
N THR A 106 -19.21 18.93 26.60
CA THR A 106 -18.15 19.02 27.60
C THR A 106 -17.37 17.70 27.69
N GLN A 107 -16.15 17.76 28.22
CA GLN A 107 -15.31 16.58 28.40
C GLN A 107 -15.90 15.59 29.42
N GLU A 108 -16.56 16.08 30.45
CA GLU A 108 -17.24 15.28 31.47
C GLU A 108 -18.44 14.52 30.88
N ASP A 109 -19.30 15.19 30.09
CA ASP A 109 -20.43 14.54 29.40
C ASP A 109 -19.95 13.42 28.47
N TYR A 110 -18.84 13.65 27.76
CA TYR A 110 -18.21 12.63 26.92
C TYR A 110 -17.74 11.43 27.76
N LYS A 111 -17.00 11.67 28.85
CA LYS A 111 -16.48 10.60 29.72
C LYS A 111 -17.61 9.75 30.30
N ASP A 112 -18.70 10.38 30.74
CA ASP A 112 -19.84 9.66 31.34
C ASP A 112 -20.56 8.77 30.33
N VAL A 113 -20.83 9.28 29.13
CA VAL A 113 -21.45 8.44 28.09
C VAL A 113 -20.52 7.29 27.68
N ILE A 114 -19.20 7.52 27.61
CA ILE A 114 -18.22 6.46 27.32
C ILE A 114 -18.19 5.40 28.42
N ARG A 115 -18.22 5.81 29.69
CA ARG A 115 -18.28 4.92 30.85
C ARG A 115 -19.51 4.00 30.76
N LEU A 116 -20.69 4.59 30.54
CA LEU A 116 -21.94 3.84 30.41
C LEU A 116 -21.93 2.89 29.20
N CYS A 117 -21.44 3.35 28.04
CA CYS A 117 -21.29 2.51 26.85
C CYS A 117 -20.37 1.32 27.11
N ARG A 118 -19.23 1.54 27.78
CA ARG A 118 -18.26 0.48 28.11
C ARG A 118 -18.90 -0.55 29.04
N GLU A 119 -19.63 -0.10 30.05
CA GLU A 119 -20.29 -0.97 31.01
C GLU A 119 -21.35 -1.86 30.35
N LYS A 120 -22.20 -1.29 29.49
CA LYS A 120 -23.18 -2.06 28.71
C LYS A 120 -22.54 -3.05 27.77
N ILE A 121 -21.43 -2.69 27.12
CA ILE A 121 -20.66 -3.61 26.26
C ILE A 121 -20.08 -4.76 27.10
N ARG A 122 -19.56 -4.48 28.31
CA ARG A 122 -19.06 -5.53 29.21
C ARG A 122 -20.19 -6.47 29.64
N ARG A 123 -21.34 -5.94 30.06
CA ARG A 123 -22.53 -6.73 30.44
C ARG A 123 -23.03 -7.60 29.30
N ALA A 124 -23.20 -7.03 28.10
CA ALA A 124 -23.64 -7.78 26.92
C ALA A 124 -22.65 -8.90 26.53
N LYS A 125 -21.34 -8.65 26.69
CA LYS A 125 -20.31 -9.67 26.45
C LYS A 125 -20.36 -10.79 27.49
N ALA A 126 -20.47 -10.46 28.77
CA ALA A 126 -20.59 -11.44 29.84
C ALA A 126 -21.85 -12.30 29.67
N GLN A 127 -22.98 -11.69 29.31
CA GLN A 127 -24.21 -12.42 29.04
C GLN A 127 -24.10 -13.36 27.85
N LEU A 128 -23.42 -12.94 26.76
CA LEU A 128 -23.14 -13.82 25.63
C LEU A 128 -22.29 -15.02 26.06
N GLU A 129 -21.24 -14.80 26.85
CA GLU A 129 -20.37 -15.87 27.35
C GLU A 129 -21.13 -16.84 28.26
N LEU A 130 -21.99 -16.34 29.13
CA LEU A 130 -22.89 -17.15 29.96
C LEU A 130 -23.88 -17.97 29.12
N ASN A 131 -24.54 -17.35 28.15
CA ASN A 131 -25.48 -18.04 27.27
C ASN A 131 -24.78 -19.12 26.43
N LEU A 132 -23.55 -18.86 25.96
CA LEU A 132 -22.74 -19.83 25.23
C LEU A 132 -22.33 -21.00 26.13
N ALA A 133 -22.01 -20.75 27.41
CA ALA A 133 -21.68 -21.79 28.39
C ALA A 133 -22.90 -22.65 28.76
N ALA A 134 -24.07 -22.03 28.93
CA ALA A 134 -25.31 -22.73 29.23
C ALA A 134 -25.75 -23.64 28.06
N ALA A 135 -25.61 -23.16 26.83
CA ALA A 135 -25.99 -23.90 25.62
C ALA A 135 -24.91 -24.88 25.11
N VAL A 136 -23.85 -25.18 25.88
CA VAL A 136 -22.77 -26.10 25.43
C VAL A 136 -23.30 -27.51 25.17
N LYS A 137 -24.26 -27.96 25.98
CA LYS A 137 -24.85 -29.31 25.86
C LYS A 137 -25.60 -29.48 24.54
N ASP A 138 -26.33 -28.45 24.12
CA ASP A 138 -27.16 -28.48 22.91
C ASP A 138 -26.43 -27.98 21.65
N ASN A 139 -25.45 -27.08 21.81
CA ASN A 139 -24.77 -26.40 20.70
C ASN A 139 -23.26 -26.25 20.92
N LYS A 140 -22.58 -27.40 21.07
CA LYS A 140 -21.12 -27.50 21.21
C LYS A 140 -20.35 -26.78 20.09
N LYS A 141 -20.87 -26.78 18.85
CA LYS A 141 -20.24 -26.11 17.69
C LYS A 141 -20.05 -24.60 17.92
N CYS A 142 -21.05 -23.92 18.48
CA CYS A 142 -21.00 -22.47 18.66
C CYS A 142 -20.02 -22.05 19.75
N PHE A 143 -19.97 -22.81 20.85
CA PHE A 143 -18.97 -22.62 21.90
C PHE A 143 -17.55 -22.85 21.38
N CYS A 144 -17.28 -23.98 20.72
CA CYS A 144 -15.96 -24.27 20.14
C CYS A 144 -15.54 -23.21 19.12
N LYS A 145 -16.47 -22.70 18.30
CA LYS A 145 -16.21 -21.60 17.35
C LYS A 145 -15.82 -20.29 18.06
N TYR A 146 -16.50 -19.93 19.15
CA TYR A 146 -16.17 -18.74 19.96
C TYR A 146 -14.77 -18.85 20.56
N ILE A 147 -14.46 -19.99 21.19
CA ILE A 147 -13.15 -20.27 21.80
C ILE A 147 -12.04 -20.30 20.75
N ASN A 148 -12.25 -20.96 19.61
CA ASN A 148 -11.26 -21.02 18.54
C ASN A 148 -10.99 -19.64 17.92
N ASN A 149 -11.98 -18.75 17.86
CA ASN A 149 -11.78 -17.37 17.41
C ASN A 149 -10.97 -16.55 18.44
N LYS A 150 -11.12 -16.84 19.74
CA LYS A 150 -10.33 -16.22 20.82
C LYS A 150 -8.89 -16.75 20.89
N ARG A 151 -8.68 -18.02 20.53
CA ARG A 151 -7.37 -18.67 20.48
C ARG A 151 -6.52 -18.28 19.27
N ARG A 152 -7.11 -17.67 18.24
CA ARG A 152 -6.35 -17.14 17.10
C ARG A 152 -5.47 -15.97 17.58
N ALA A 153 -4.25 -16.27 18.01
CA ALA A 153 -3.18 -15.31 17.93
C ALA A 153 -3.04 -14.87 16.47
N LYS A 154 -2.74 -13.59 16.24
CA LYS A 154 -2.41 -13.09 14.91
C LYS A 154 -1.02 -13.68 14.59
N GLU A 155 -0.99 -14.89 14.05
CA GLU A 155 0.27 -15.58 13.79
C GLU A 155 1.12 -14.75 12.83
N ASN A 156 2.27 -14.27 13.33
CA ASN A 156 3.37 -13.82 12.49
C ASN A 156 3.86 -15.01 11.67
N LEU A 157 4.55 -14.75 10.54
CA LEU A 157 5.05 -15.77 9.60
C LEU A 157 5.55 -17.02 10.35
N HIS A 158 5.06 -18.20 9.98
CA HIS A 158 5.44 -19.46 10.62
C HIS A 158 6.97 -19.63 10.63
N SER A 159 7.49 -20.39 11.59
CA SER A 159 8.92 -20.70 11.66
C SER A 159 9.41 -21.32 10.34
N LEU A 160 10.51 -20.81 9.81
CA LEU A 160 11.12 -21.29 8.56
C LEU A 160 12.27 -22.24 8.88
N LEU A 161 12.71 -23.02 7.88
CA LEU A 161 13.94 -23.79 7.98
C LEU A 161 15.06 -23.05 7.24
N ASP A 162 16.23 -22.97 7.86
CA ASP A 162 17.45 -22.53 7.19
C ASP A 162 18.01 -23.65 6.28
N ALA A 163 19.09 -23.35 5.55
CA ALA A 163 19.77 -24.33 4.70
C ALA A 163 20.40 -25.50 5.49
N GLY A 164 20.61 -25.34 6.81
CA GLY A 164 21.11 -26.36 7.72
C GLY A 164 20.02 -27.19 8.42
N GLY A 165 18.73 -26.93 8.12
CA GLY A 165 17.59 -27.60 8.75
C GLY A 165 17.20 -27.06 10.13
N ASN A 166 17.76 -25.94 10.58
CA ASN A 166 17.41 -25.32 11.86
C ASN A 166 16.13 -24.50 11.75
N ILE A 167 15.35 -24.48 12.84
CA ILE A 167 14.09 -23.73 12.90
C ILE A 167 14.37 -22.27 13.24
N VAL A 168 14.07 -21.39 12.29
CA VAL A 168 14.22 -19.95 12.45
C VAL A 168 12.90 -19.32 12.89
N THR A 169 12.96 -18.63 14.02
CA THR A 169 11.78 -18.04 14.68
C THR A 169 11.77 -16.52 14.64
N LYS A 170 12.94 -15.87 14.69
CA LYS A 170 13.09 -14.41 14.63
C LYS A 170 12.78 -13.87 13.23
N ASN A 171 12.23 -12.66 13.15
CA ASN A 171 11.76 -12.10 11.87
C ASN A 171 12.92 -11.63 10.99
N GLU A 172 13.98 -11.13 11.60
CA GLU A 172 15.20 -10.63 10.97
C GLU A 172 15.88 -11.78 10.22
N GLU A 173 16.16 -12.88 10.94
CA GLU A 173 16.76 -14.09 10.41
C GLU A 173 15.89 -14.72 9.30
N LYS A 174 14.55 -14.72 9.48
CA LYS A 174 13.62 -15.17 8.42
C LYS A 174 13.72 -14.33 7.16
N ALA A 175 13.82 -13.01 7.29
CA ALA A 175 13.93 -12.09 6.16
C ALA A 175 15.26 -12.29 5.42
N GLU A 176 16.36 -12.47 6.15
CA GLU A 176 17.68 -12.73 5.56
C GLU A 176 17.72 -14.05 4.79
N ILE A 177 17.19 -15.13 5.36
CA ILE A 177 17.18 -16.45 4.72
C ILE A 177 16.30 -16.45 3.47
N LEU A 178 15.10 -15.86 3.55
CA LEU A 178 14.23 -15.74 2.38
C LEU A 178 14.86 -14.87 1.29
N ASN A 179 15.53 -13.79 1.68
CA ASN A 179 16.22 -12.93 0.73
C ASN A 179 17.37 -13.65 0.03
N ALA A 180 18.23 -14.34 0.79
CA ALA A 180 19.32 -15.14 0.24
C ALA A 180 18.80 -16.21 -0.73
N PHE A 181 17.70 -16.88 -0.38
CA PHE A 181 17.03 -17.85 -1.24
C PHE A 181 16.46 -17.19 -2.51
N PHE A 182 15.73 -16.08 -2.40
CA PHE A 182 15.18 -15.42 -3.59
C PHE A 182 16.28 -14.89 -4.50
N ALA A 183 17.35 -14.32 -3.95
CA ALA A 183 18.49 -13.87 -4.72
C ALA A 183 19.19 -15.03 -5.45
N SER A 184 19.33 -16.19 -4.80
CA SER A 184 19.97 -17.36 -5.42
C SER A 184 19.18 -17.93 -6.61
N VAL A 185 17.84 -17.86 -6.58
CA VAL A 185 16.99 -18.27 -7.71
C VAL A 185 17.27 -17.45 -8.97
N PHE A 186 17.69 -16.20 -8.82
CA PHE A 186 18.02 -15.31 -9.95
C PHE A 186 19.53 -15.26 -10.26
N GLY A 187 20.36 -16.01 -9.53
CA GLY A 187 21.82 -15.84 -9.49
C GLY A 187 22.65 -16.65 -10.50
N SER A 188 22.06 -17.39 -11.43
CA SER A 188 22.83 -18.36 -12.25
C SER A 188 22.63 -18.31 -13.78
N GLN A 189 22.06 -17.24 -14.34
CA GLN A 189 22.04 -17.05 -15.81
C GLN A 189 22.32 -15.59 -16.22
N THR A 190 23.56 -15.15 -16.04
CA THR A 190 24.15 -14.04 -16.81
C THR A 190 25.44 -14.48 -17.48
N SER A 191 25.41 -15.67 -18.09
CA SER A 191 26.23 -15.95 -19.26
C SER A 191 25.31 -15.91 -20.48
N CYS A 192 24.82 -14.72 -20.82
CA CYS A 192 24.58 -14.45 -22.22
C CYS A 192 25.95 -14.59 -22.88
N SER A 193 26.16 -15.68 -23.62
CA SER A 193 27.36 -15.80 -24.45
C SER A 193 27.37 -14.59 -25.39
N PRO A 194 28.47 -13.83 -25.51
CA PRO A 194 28.57 -12.70 -26.43
C PRO A 194 28.60 -13.27 -27.85
N GLY A 195 27.45 -13.57 -28.41
CA GLY A 195 27.34 -14.36 -29.64
C GLY A 195 25.96 -14.32 -30.23
N THR A 196 25.40 -13.12 -30.37
CA THR A 196 24.54 -12.67 -31.47
C THR A 196 24.33 -11.19 -31.19
N GLN A 197 25.02 -10.33 -31.94
CA GLN A 197 24.69 -8.90 -31.96
C GLN A 197 23.21 -8.79 -32.30
N GLY A 198 22.40 -8.30 -31.36
CA GLY A 198 21.10 -7.73 -31.74
C GLY A 198 21.35 -6.63 -32.77
N PRO A 199 20.39 -6.35 -33.68
CA PRO A 199 20.60 -5.33 -34.70
C PRO A 199 21.10 -4.07 -34.04
N GLU A 200 22.27 -3.60 -34.51
CA GLU A 200 22.87 -2.35 -34.09
C GLU A 200 21.81 -1.26 -34.28
N LEU A 201 21.26 -0.78 -33.17
CA LEU A 201 20.38 0.37 -33.18
C LEU A 201 21.27 1.55 -33.53
N GLU A 202 21.37 1.84 -34.83
CA GLU A 202 21.98 3.09 -35.29
C GLU A 202 21.29 4.24 -34.54
N ASP A 203 22.12 5.11 -33.95
CA ASP A 203 21.72 6.37 -33.31
C ASP A 203 21.17 7.29 -34.41
N ARG A 204 19.96 7.00 -34.88
CA ARG A 204 19.25 7.83 -35.84
C ARG A 204 18.82 9.09 -35.09
N ASP A 205 19.61 10.13 -35.31
CA ASP A 205 19.36 11.55 -35.06
C ASP A 205 18.70 11.91 -33.72
N ARG A 206 19.47 12.70 -32.95
CA ARG A 206 19.09 13.36 -31.68
C ARG A 206 17.71 14.05 -31.64
N GLU A 207 17.09 14.28 -32.78
CA GLU A 207 15.86 15.05 -32.96
C GLU A 207 14.57 14.28 -32.63
N GLN A 208 14.59 12.96 -32.45
CA GLN A 208 13.39 12.17 -32.08
C GLN A 208 13.22 11.90 -30.57
N ASN A 209 14.05 12.50 -29.70
CA ASN A 209 13.85 12.42 -28.24
C ASN A 209 12.78 13.40 -27.75
N GLU A 210 11.66 13.53 -28.46
CA GLU A 210 10.49 14.14 -27.86
C GLU A 210 10.06 13.24 -26.70
N ALA A 211 10.05 13.80 -25.48
CA ALA A 211 9.48 13.10 -24.35
C ALA A 211 8.05 12.67 -24.70
N PRO A 212 7.59 11.48 -24.25
CA PRO A 212 6.26 10.98 -24.57
C PRO A 212 5.23 12.10 -24.40
N ILE A 213 4.71 12.54 -25.55
CA ILE A 213 3.97 13.79 -25.75
C ILE A 213 2.75 13.79 -24.81
N SER A 214 2.57 14.88 -24.06
CA SER A 214 1.52 15.09 -23.03
C SER A 214 1.61 14.20 -21.78
N GLN A 215 2.69 14.35 -21.00
CA GLN A 215 2.78 13.72 -19.66
C GLN A 215 1.60 14.12 -18.75
N GLY A 216 1.06 15.34 -18.86
CA GLY A 216 0.03 15.84 -17.95
C GLY A 216 -1.28 15.05 -17.99
N GLU A 217 -1.83 14.81 -19.18
CA GLU A 217 -3.10 14.09 -19.35
C GLU A 217 -2.96 12.61 -18.96
N MET A 218 -1.89 11.94 -19.41
CA MET A 218 -1.62 10.55 -19.03
C MET A 218 -1.40 10.39 -17.52
N VAL A 219 -0.73 11.36 -16.88
CA VAL A 219 -0.56 11.38 -15.42
C VAL A 219 -1.92 11.51 -14.73
N ILE A 220 -2.80 12.41 -15.18
CA ILE A 220 -4.16 12.53 -14.65
C ILE A 220 -4.89 11.19 -14.78
N ASP A 221 -4.90 10.62 -15.98
CA ASP A 221 -5.62 9.37 -16.27
C ASP A 221 -5.15 8.23 -15.37
N HIS A 222 -3.84 8.04 -15.25
CA HIS A 222 -3.30 6.98 -14.39
C HIS A 222 -3.56 7.23 -12.90
N LEU A 223 -3.52 8.50 -12.45
CA LEU A 223 -3.76 8.85 -11.05
C LEU A 223 -5.24 8.71 -10.67
N ASP A 224 -6.17 9.08 -11.55
CA ASP A 224 -7.61 9.00 -11.29
C ASP A 224 -8.11 7.55 -11.22
N HIS A 225 -7.50 6.67 -12.02
CA HIS A 225 -7.80 5.24 -12.07
C HIS A 225 -7.02 4.40 -11.03
N LEU A 226 -6.31 5.02 -10.08
CA LEU A 226 -5.61 4.29 -9.01
C LEU A 226 -6.58 3.54 -8.09
N ASP A 227 -6.29 2.26 -7.85
CA ASP A 227 -6.97 1.48 -6.82
C ASP A 227 -6.60 2.00 -5.42
N THR A 228 -7.52 2.75 -4.83
CA THR A 228 -7.35 3.36 -3.50
C THR A 228 -7.24 2.36 -2.36
N HIS A 229 -7.48 1.07 -2.60
CA HIS A 229 -7.35 0.02 -1.59
C HIS A 229 -5.98 -0.68 -1.59
N LYS A 230 -5.07 -0.31 -2.51
CA LYS A 230 -3.70 -0.82 -2.52
C LYS A 230 -2.86 -0.29 -1.37
N SER A 231 -1.80 -1.03 -1.05
CA SER A 231 -0.80 -0.64 -0.05
C SER A 231 0.12 0.48 -0.58
N MET A 232 0.64 1.28 0.35
CA MET A 232 1.62 2.34 0.07
C MET A 232 3.01 1.75 -0.11
N GLY A 233 3.84 2.37 -0.95
CA GLY A 233 5.24 1.99 -1.12
C GLY A 233 6.14 2.50 0.02
N LEU A 234 7.46 2.44 -0.20
CA LEU A 234 8.47 2.97 0.72
C LEU A 234 8.45 4.51 0.81
N ASP A 235 7.79 5.16 -0.14
CA ASP A 235 7.53 6.61 -0.18
C ASP A 235 6.52 7.09 0.88
N GLU A 236 5.80 6.18 1.54
CA GLU A 236 4.77 6.47 2.55
C GLU A 236 3.58 7.31 2.03
N ILE A 237 3.38 7.37 0.71
CA ILE A 237 2.28 8.09 0.08
C ILE A 237 1.18 7.10 -0.32
N HIS A 238 -0.04 7.35 0.16
CA HIS A 238 -1.15 6.44 -0.09
C HIS A 238 -1.76 6.67 -1.48
N PRO A 239 -2.12 5.61 -2.24
CA PRO A 239 -2.79 5.75 -3.54
C PRO A 239 -4.02 6.67 -3.48
N ARG A 240 -4.78 6.59 -2.37
CA ARG A 240 -5.91 7.49 -2.12
C ARG A 240 -5.53 8.97 -2.05
N VAL A 241 -4.40 9.32 -1.45
CA VAL A 241 -3.95 10.72 -1.40
C VAL A 241 -3.66 11.22 -2.81
N LEU A 242 -3.04 10.38 -3.64
CA LEU A 242 -2.75 10.71 -5.02
C LEU A 242 -4.03 10.94 -5.84
N ARG A 243 -5.01 10.04 -5.70
CA ARG A 243 -6.29 10.14 -6.41
C ARG A 243 -7.11 11.37 -5.99
N GLU A 244 -7.23 11.64 -4.70
CA GLU A 244 -8.04 12.76 -4.18
C GLU A 244 -7.39 14.13 -4.47
N LEU A 245 -6.09 14.16 -4.77
CA LEU A 245 -5.31 15.37 -5.07
C LEU A 245 -4.82 15.41 -6.52
N VAL A 246 -5.42 14.64 -7.44
CA VAL A 246 -4.95 14.52 -8.82
C VAL A 246 -4.73 15.89 -9.48
N GLU A 247 -5.71 16.79 -9.37
CA GLU A 247 -5.68 18.16 -9.93
C GLU A 247 -4.41 18.95 -9.56
N VAL A 248 -3.96 18.82 -8.32
CA VAL A 248 -2.82 19.60 -7.80
C VAL A 248 -1.49 18.84 -7.85
N LEU A 249 -1.52 17.51 -7.91
CA LEU A 249 -0.32 16.67 -7.96
C LEU A 249 0.16 16.36 -9.37
N THR A 250 -0.72 16.43 -10.37
CA THR A 250 -0.35 16.21 -11.78
C THR A 250 0.80 17.12 -12.18
N LYS A 251 0.74 18.41 -11.83
CA LYS A 251 1.75 19.39 -12.21
C LYS A 251 3.15 19.06 -11.68
N PRO A 252 3.38 18.90 -10.36
CA PRO A 252 4.70 18.53 -9.85
C PRO A 252 5.17 17.14 -10.32
N LEU A 253 4.27 16.15 -10.44
CA LEU A 253 4.65 14.82 -10.91
C LEU A 253 5.10 14.83 -12.37
N SER A 254 4.41 15.57 -13.24
CA SER A 254 4.81 15.74 -14.64
C SER A 254 6.20 16.37 -14.75
N ILE A 255 6.50 17.40 -13.95
CA ILE A 255 7.84 18.00 -13.94
C ILE A 255 8.90 16.96 -13.54
N ILE A 256 8.65 16.15 -12.51
CA ILE A 256 9.60 15.13 -12.04
C ILE A 256 9.77 14.00 -13.07
N TYR A 257 8.69 13.54 -13.70
CA TYR A 257 8.75 12.51 -14.74
C TYR A 257 9.51 13.01 -15.96
N GLN A 258 9.28 14.25 -16.38
CA GLN A 258 10.00 14.87 -17.49
C GLN A 258 11.49 14.99 -17.18
N GLN A 259 11.85 15.47 -15.98
CA GLN A 259 13.24 15.53 -15.55
C GLN A 259 13.88 14.14 -15.52
N SER A 260 13.17 13.15 -14.99
CA SER A 260 13.62 11.76 -14.94
C SER A 260 13.93 11.18 -16.32
N TRP A 261 13.07 11.49 -17.31
CA TRP A 261 13.29 11.11 -18.70
C TRP A 261 14.53 11.77 -19.30
N LEU A 262 14.65 13.11 -19.16
CA LEU A 262 15.73 13.89 -19.76
C LEU A 262 17.11 13.57 -19.15
N THR A 263 17.19 13.41 -17.83
CA THR A 263 18.46 13.14 -17.14
C THR A 263 18.81 11.65 -17.08
N ARG A 264 17.88 10.76 -17.45
CA ARG A 264 17.99 9.30 -17.27
C ARG A 264 18.18 8.89 -15.81
N GLU A 265 17.81 9.76 -14.87
CA GLU A 265 17.86 9.47 -13.44
C GLU A 265 16.46 9.14 -12.92
N VAL A 266 16.39 8.24 -11.93
CA VAL A 266 15.14 7.82 -11.32
C VAL A 266 15.28 7.96 -9.80
N PRO A 267 14.27 8.49 -9.08
CA PRO A 267 14.32 8.58 -7.63
C PRO A 267 14.62 7.24 -6.95
N VAL A 268 15.39 7.28 -5.87
CA VAL A 268 15.81 6.07 -5.14
C VAL A 268 14.60 5.26 -4.68
N ASP A 269 13.53 5.91 -4.22
CA ASP A 269 12.33 5.21 -3.75
C ASP A 269 11.62 4.41 -4.85
N TRP A 270 11.75 4.80 -6.11
CA TRP A 270 11.14 4.08 -7.23
C TRP A 270 11.97 2.84 -7.59
N LYS A 271 13.28 2.84 -7.28
CA LYS A 271 14.18 1.69 -7.45
C LYS A 271 14.07 0.67 -6.31
N LEU A 272 13.52 1.08 -5.17
CA LEU A 272 13.39 0.24 -3.99
C LEU A 272 11.99 -0.37 -3.89
N ALA A 273 11.90 -1.56 -3.31
CA ALA A 273 10.65 -2.24 -3.06
C ALA A 273 10.65 -2.89 -1.67
N ASN A 274 9.50 -2.93 -1.03
CA ASN A 274 9.29 -3.80 0.11
C ASN A 274 8.88 -5.18 -0.39
N VAL A 275 9.76 -6.18 -0.25
CA VAL A 275 9.46 -7.55 -0.70
C VAL A 275 8.81 -8.33 0.42
N MET A 276 7.61 -8.83 0.15
CA MET A 276 6.87 -9.69 1.07
C MET A 276 6.84 -11.12 0.55
N PRO A 277 7.26 -12.11 1.35
CA PRO A 277 7.08 -13.52 1.02
C PRO A 277 5.58 -13.88 1.13
N ILE A 278 5.01 -14.42 0.05
CA ILE A 278 3.66 -14.97 0.04
C ILE A 278 3.74 -16.48 -0.09
N TYR A 279 3.29 -17.18 0.96
CA TYR A 279 3.14 -18.63 0.92
C TYR A 279 2.13 -19.04 -0.15
N LYS A 280 2.53 -19.99 -1.01
CA LYS A 280 1.69 -20.51 -2.09
C LYS A 280 1.00 -21.84 -1.72
N LYS A 281 1.77 -22.92 -1.56
CA LYS A 281 1.29 -24.30 -1.31
C LYS A 281 2.42 -25.15 -0.71
N GLY A 282 2.15 -26.38 -0.26
CA GLY A 282 3.18 -27.28 0.27
C GLY A 282 3.54 -27.03 1.73
N GLN A 283 4.75 -27.37 2.16
CA GLN A 283 5.16 -27.17 3.55
C GLN A 283 5.49 -25.69 3.80
N LYS A 284 4.86 -25.07 4.80
CA LYS A 284 5.05 -23.64 5.09
C LYS A 284 6.47 -23.28 5.56
N LYS A 285 7.20 -24.26 6.09
CA LYS A 285 8.56 -24.08 6.61
C LYS A 285 9.62 -24.02 5.49
N ASP A 286 9.29 -24.58 4.34
CA ASP A 286 10.17 -24.65 3.17
C ASP A 286 10.12 -23.33 2.39
N LEU A 287 11.29 -22.78 2.09
CA LEU A 287 11.50 -21.49 1.42
C LEU A 287 10.98 -21.50 -0.03
N GLY A 288 11.08 -22.63 -0.72
CA GLY A 288 10.65 -22.78 -2.12
C GLY A 288 9.14 -22.64 -2.32
N ASN A 289 8.37 -22.76 -1.23
CA ASN A 289 6.92 -22.62 -1.22
C ASN A 289 6.44 -21.17 -1.05
N HIS A 290 7.37 -20.21 -0.96
CA HIS A 290 7.08 -18.77 -0.87
C HIS A 290 7.44 -18.07 -2.17
N ARG A 291 6.65 -17.08 -2.55
CA ARG A 291 6.92 -16.19 -3.69
C ARG A 291 7.25 -14.79 -3.20
N PRO A 292 8.29 -14.13 -3.72
CA PRO A 292 8.53 -12.73 -3.44
C PRO A 292 7.48 -11.87 -4.17
N VAL A 293 6.81 -10.99 -3.43
CA VAL A 293 5.97 -9.93 -4.01
C VAL A 293 6.57 -8.58 -3.64
N SER A 294 6.97 -7.84 -4.66
CA SER A 294 7.59 -6.52 -4.52
C SER A 294 6.52 -5.43 -4.47
N LEU A 295 6.45 -4.73 -3.34
CA LEU A 295 5.64 -3.52 -3.19
C LEU A 295 6.51 -2.28 -3.49
N THR A 296 6.42 -1.82 -4.74
CA THR A 296 7.12 -0.62 -5.25
C THR A 296 6.31 0.66 -5.06
N SER A 297 6.95 1.82 -5.27
CA SER A 297 6.30 3.14 -5.25
C SER A 297 5.13 3.23 -6.23
N VAL A 298 4.03 3.84 -5.80
CA VAL A 298 2.83 4.02 -6.66
C VAL A 298 3.15 4.98 -7.80
N GLN A 299 3.86 6.07 -7.50
CA GLN A 299 4.29 7.07 -8.47
C GLN A 299 5.35 6.51 -9.42
N GLY A 300 6.23 5.62 -8.95
CA GLY A 300 7.15 4.88 -9.81
C GLY A 300 6.41 4.01 -10.82
N LYS A 301 5.37 3.27 -10.39
CA LYS A 301 4.52 2.48 -11.29
C LYS A 301 3.80 3.35 -12.33
N VAL A 302 3.34 4.55 -11.95
CA VAL A 302 2.71 5.47 -12.90
C VAL A 302 3.72 5.89 -13.98
N ALA A 303 4.97 6.20 -13.60
CA ALA A 303 6.04 6.49 -14.57
C ALA A 303 6.30 5.31 -15.52
N GLU A 304 6.35 4.09 -14.98
CA GLU A 304 6.53 2.87 -15.77
C GLU A 304 5.38 2.66 -16.77
N GLN A 305 4.13 2.90 -16.36
CA GLN A 305 2.96 2.77 -17.24
C GLN A 305 2.95 3.81 -18.36
N ILE A 306 3.39 5.04 -18.08
CA ILE A 306 3.55 6.09 -19.08
C ILE A 306 4.56 5.65 -20.15
N ILE A 307 5.72 5.16 -19.73
CA ILE A 307 6.76 4.68 -20.65
C ILE A 307 6.26 3.45 -21.43
N LEU A 308 5.62 2.51 -20.76
CA LEU A 308 5.06 1.32 -21.40
C LEU A 308 4.03 1.69 -22.46
N SER A 309 3.14 2.65 -22.18
CA SER A 309 2.12 3.10 -23.14
C SER A 309 2.75 3.69 -24.39
N ALA A 310 3.82 4.50 -24.23
CA ALA A 310 4.57 5.05 -25.34
C ALA A 310 5.25 3.96 -26.20
N ILE A 311 5.88 2.97 -25.55
CA ILE A 311 6.52 1.84 -26.25
C ILE A 311 5.48 1.01 -27.00
N VAL A 312 4.37 0.67 -26.35
CA VAL A 312 3.29 -0.11 -26.96
C VAL A 312 2.69 0.63 -28.15
N GLN A 313 2.43 1.93 -28.02
CA GLN A 313 1.95 2.75 -29.11
C GLN A 313 2.91 2.73 -30.30
N HIS A 314 4.22 2.94 -30.06
CA HIS A 314 5.23 2.90 -31.11
C HIS A 314 5.27 1.55 -31.84
N VAL A 315 5.30 0.44 -31.08
CA VAL A 315 5.31 -0.93 -31.63
C VAL A 315 4.04 -1.21 -32.45
N CYS A 316 2.87 -0.78 -31.97
CA CYS A 316 1.59 -0.99 -32.66
C CYS A 316 1.45 -0.11 -33.91
N THR A 317 1.98 1.11 -33.92
CA THR A 317 1.96 1.99 -35.11
C THR A 317 2.97 1.59 -36.18
N GLY A 318 3.99 0.80 -35.82
CA GLY A 318 5.07 0.39 -36.71
C GLY A 318 4.84 -0.92 -37.49
N GLN A 319 3.68 -1.58 -37.38
CA GLN A 319 3.37 -2.74 -38.22
C GLN A 319 2.82 -2.29 -39.58
N PRO A 320 3.50 -2.54 -40.71
CA PRO A 320 2.91 -2.36 -42.02
C PRO A 320 1.81 -3.40 -42.20
N GLY A 321 0.58 -2.95 -42.41
CA GLY A 321 -0.51 -3.83 -42.82
C GLY A 321 -0.17 -4.54 -44.13
N ASP A 322 -0.49 -5.84 -44.19
CA ASP A 322 -0.54 -6.66 -45.40
C ASP A 322 -1.13 -5.85 -46.56
N GLN A 323 -0.27 -5.47 -47.51
CA GLN A 323 -0.75 -5.07 -48.83
C GLN A 323 -1.27 -6.34 -49.49
N THR A 324 -2.58 -6.51 -49.45
CA THR A 324 -3.30 -7.46 -50.28
C THR A 324 -3.05 -7.09 -51.74
N GLN A 325 -2.12 -7.77 -52.41
CA GLN A 325 -2.07 -7.79 -53.86
C GLN A 325 -3.16 -8.74 -54.36
N SER A 326 -4.28 -8.16 -54.80
CA SER A 326 -5.22 -8.84 -55.69
C SER A 326 -4.53 -9.08 -57.03
N ALA A 327 -4.44 -10.34 -57.44
CA ALA A 327 -4.36 -10.75 -58.83
C ALA A 327 -5.72 -11.31 -59.23
#